data_AF-A0A656JLC4-F1
#
_entry.id   AF-A0A656JLC4-F1
#
_cell.length_a   1.000
_cell.length_b   1.000
_cell.length_c   1.000
_cell.angle_alpha   90.00
_cell.angle_beta   90.00
_cell.angle_gamma   90.00
#
_symmetry.space_group_name_H-M   'P 1'
#
loop_
_entity.id
_entity.type
_entity.pdbx_description
1 polymer ?
#
loop_
_entity_poly.entity_id
_entity_poly.type
_entity_poly.pdbx_seq_one_letter_code
_entity_poly.pdbx_strand_id
1 'polypeptide(L)' 'MPFTLVGPCEFREEIRKSRFITLAAPIASPDDAQAFIEQHSDLNATHNCWAWKLG' A
#
# COMPACT_ATOMS: atom_id res chain seq x y z
N MET A 1 3.58 22.72 -2.60
CA MET A 1 2.22 22.17 -2.45
C MET A 1 2.38 20.67 -2.28
N PRO A 2 1.84 20.05 -1.22
CA PRO A 2 1.85 18.60 -1.11
C PRO A 2 0.99 18.01 -2.23
N PHE A 3 1.49 16.97 -2.89
CA PHE A 3 0.74 16.19 -3.87
C PHE A 3 0.20 14.94 -3.19
N THR A 4 -0.98 14.48 -3.61
CA THR A 4 -1.58 13.22 -3.17
C THR A 4 -2.03 12.41 -4.39
N LEU A 5 -2.24 11.11 -4.19
CA LEU A 5 -2.77 10.24 -5.23
C LEU A 5 -4.22 10.64 -5.56
N VAL A 6 -4.58 10.60 -6.85
CA VAL A 6 -5.96 10.87 -7.30
C VAL A 6 -6.89 9.67 -7.09
N GLY A 7 -6.33 8.50 -6.80
CA GLY A 7 -7.04 7.25 -6.55
C GLY A 7 -6.07 6.10 -6.28
N PRO A 8 -6.57 4.88 -6.02
CA PRO A 8 -5.74 3.71 -5.83
C PRO A 8 -4.90 3.38 -7.06
N CYS A 9 -3.68 2.91 -6.84
CA CYS A 9 -2.81 2.40 -7.88
C CYS A 9 -2.03 1.18 -7.39
N GLU A 10 -1.63 0.33 -8.34
CA GLU A 10 -0.82 -0.84 -8.08
C GLU A 10 0.41 -0.88 -9.00
N PHE A 11 1.48 -1.46 -8.48
CA PHE A 11 2.66 -1.81 -9.26
C PHE A 11 3.16 -3.19 -8.85
N ARG A 12 3.61 -3.96 -9.83
CA ARG A 12 4.06 -5.33 -9.62
C ARG A 12 5.41 -5.53 -10.28
N GLU A 13 6.34 -6.09 -9.54
CA GLU A 13 7.68 -6.37 -10.03
C GLU A 13 8.18 -7.71 -9.51
N GLU A 14 8.89 -8.46 -10.36
CA GLU A 14 9.60 -9.65 -9.94
C GLU A 14 11.09 -9.35 -9.84
N ILE A 15 11.67 -9.56 -8.66
CA ILE A 15 13.10 -9.38 -8.41
C ILE A 15 13.65 -10.69 -7.87
N ARG A 16 14.56 -11.33 -8.62
CA ARG A 16 15.22 -12.59 -8.22
C ARG A 16 14.22 -13.67 -7.76
N LYS A 17 13.17 -13.94 -8.55
CA LYS A 17 12.06 -14.88 -8.28
C LYS A 17 11.16 -14.53 -7.09
N SER A 18 11.37 -13.38 -6.46
CA SER A 18 10.46 -12.85 -5.44
C SER A 18 9.49 -11.86 -6.09
N ARG A 19 8.20 -11.94 -5.72
CA ARG A 19 7.15 -11.05 -6.22
C ARG A 19 6.95 -9.90 -5.25
N PHE A 20 7.03 -8.68 -5.74
CA PHE A 20 6.75 -7.45 -5.02
C PHE A 20 5.48 -6.83 -5.59
N ILE A 21 4.48 -6.61 -4.74
CA ILE A 21 3.20 -6.00 -5.10
C ILE A 21 3.06 -4.75 -4.25
N THR A 22 3.18 -3.58 -4.86
CA THR A 22 2.97 -2.29 -4.21
C THR A 22 1.54 -1.85 -4.46
N LEU A 23 0.84 -1.54 -3.38
CA LEU A 23 -0.52 -1.01 -3.39
C LEU A 23 -0.48 0.35 -2.71
N ALA A 24 -1.03 1.38 -3.36
CA ALA A 24 -1.06 2.72 -2.82
C ALA A 24 -2.42 3.37 -3.09
N ALA A 25 -2.91 4.14 -2.12
CA ALA A 25 -4.16 4.87 -2.21
C ALA A 25 -4.07 6.18 -1.40
N PRO A 26 -4.84 7.21 -1.75
CA PRO A 26 -4.98 8.38 -0.88
C PRO A 26 -5.70 8.01 0.41
N ILE A 27 -5.29 8.61 1.52
CA ILE A 27 -5.94 8.50 2.83
C ILE A 27 -6.36 9.88 3.30
N ALA A 28 -7.50 9.99 3.97
CA ALA A 28 -7.97 11.23 4.61
C ALA A 28 -7.86 11.16 6.15
N SER A 29 -7.69 9.96 6.71
CA SER A 29 -7.53 9.71 8.13
C SER A 29 -6.54 8.56 8.41
N PRO A 30 -6.05 8.42 9.66
CA PRO A 30 -5.27 7.24 10.06
C PRO A 30 -6.09 5.94 9.98
N ASP A 31 -7.41 6.01 10.21
CA ASP A 31 -8.29 4.85 10.12
C ASP A 31 -8.41 4.34 8.68
N ASP A 32 -8.39 5.23 7.68
CA ASP A 32 -8.33 4.83 6.27
C ASP A 32 -7.07 4.02 5.96
N ALA A 33 -5.93 4.42 6.54
CA ALA A 33 -4.67 3.71 6.38
C ALA A 33 -4.74 2.31 6.99
N GLN A 34 -5.29 2.19 8.21
CA GLN A 34 -5.46 0.91 8.90
C GLN A 34 -6.41 -0.01 8.13
N ALA A 35 -7.57 0.50 7.70
CA ALA A 35 -8.53 -0.26 6.90
C ALA A 35 -7.93 -0.73 5.56
N PHE A 36 -7.15 0.12 4.89
CA PHE A 36 -6.47 -0.24 3.65
C PHE A 36 -5.44 -1.36 3.87
N ILE A 37 -4.64 -1.26 4.94
CA ILE A 37 -3.65 -2.29 5.31
C ILE A 37 -4.34 -3.63 5.60
N GLU A 38 -5.43 -3.63 6.37
CA GLU A 38 -6.17 -4.85 6.71
C GLU A 38 -6.80 -5.50 5.47
N GLN A 39 -7.40 -4.70 4.59
CA GLN A 39 -8.03 -5.20 3.36
C GLN A 39 -7.03 -5.84 2.39
N HIS A 40 -5.79 -5.34 2.35
CA HIS A 40 -4.80 -5.72 1.34
C HIS A 40 -3.65 -6.58 1.87
N SER A 41 -3.61 -6.88 3.16
CA SER A 41 -2.62 -7.80 3.72
C SER A 41 -2.89 -9.23 3.26
N ASP A 42 -1.89 -9.88 2.69
CA ASP A 42 -1.98 -11.26 2.20
C ASP A 42 -1.28 -12.21 3.18
N LEU A 43 -2.03 -13.17 3.73
CA LEU A 43 -1.50 -14.18 4.65
C LEU A 43 -0.48 -15.12 4.00
N ASN A 44 -0.45 -15.20 2.67
CA ASN A 44 0.52 -16.01 1.92
C ASN A 44 1.77 -15.22 1.54
N ALA A 45 1.82 -13.90 1.78
CA ALA A 45 3.01 -13.11 1.55
C ALA A 45 4.04 -13.38 2.65
N THR A 46 5.32 -13.49 2.26
CA THR A 46 6.42 -13.61 3.23
C THR A 46 6.48 -12.39 4.16
N HIS A 47 6.14 -11.21 3.64
CA HIS A 47 6.07 -9.95 4.38
C HIS A 47 4.92 -9.08 3.85
N ASN A 48 4.23 -8.38 4.75
CA ASN A 48 3.29 -7.31 4.44
C ASN A 48 3.84 -6.00 5.02
N CYS A 49 4.73 -5.34 4.26
CA CYS A 49 5.36 -4.10 4.69
C CYS A 49 4.52 -2.89 4.27
N TRP A 50 4.28 -1.96 5.19
CA TRP A 50 3.42 -0.79 4.96
C TRP A 50 4.09 0.50 5.45
N ALA A 51 3.74 1.60 4.81
CA ALA A 51 4.08 2.95 5.23
C ALA A 51 2.95 3.90 4.82
N TRP A 52 2.69 4.91 5.63
CA TRP A 52 1.72 5.95 5.31
C TRP A 52 2.14 7.28 5.92
N LYS A 53 1.64 8.36 5.34
CA LYS A 53 1.85 9.73 5.81
C LYS A 53 0.54 10.50 5.70
N LEU A 54 0.18 11.16 6.78
CA LEU A 54 -0.93 12.11 6.85
C LEU A 54 -0.37 13.43 7.41
N GLY A 55 -0.47 14.52 6.65
CA GLY A 55 0.11 15.84 7.00
C GLY A 55 0.93 16.49 5.89
#